data_AF-A0A401PXA1-F1
#
_entry.id   AF-A0A401PXA1-F1
#
_cell.length_a   1.000
_cell.length_b   1.000
_cell.length_c   1.000
_cell.angle_alpha   90.00
_cell.angle_beta   90.00
_cell.angle_gamma   90.00
#
_symmetry.space_group_name_H-M   'P 1'
#
loop_
_entity.id
_entity.type
_entity.pdbx_description
1 polymer ?
#
loop_
_entity_poly.entity_id
_entity_poly.type
_entity_poly.pdbx_seq_one_letter_code
_entity_poly.pdbx_strand_id
1 'polypeptide(L)'
;MNLYSGWLLTALHASLLQTAYPLIDSVDPHGFIMYRLFRDATRYMDGHHVKDVSCLNRDPSKVIIVDCKKEAFRLQPFNGIALKKWDGNSDDRTLYELAAFLKTIAVNGVDDIRAVLENYALEDDPIEAFKKRQELLAQEEQQRITDRSQQKPSGLSLGSLTSKLWQRSKPQ
;
A
#
# COMPACT_ATOMS: atom_id res chain seq x y z
N MET A 1 -3.42 14.00 -10.65
CA MET A 1 -2.31 13.64 -9.74
C MET A 1 -1.92 12.20 -10.02
N ASN A 2 -0.82 12.00 -10.75
CA ASN A 2 -0.36 10.68 -11.21
C ASN A 2 0.26 9.90 -10.05
N LEU A 3 -0.29 8.73 -9.73
CA LEU A 3 0.34 7.72 -8.85
C LEU A 3 1.68 7.19 -9.41
N TYR A 4 2.08 7.61 -10.61
CA TYR A 4 3.20 7.09 -11.38
C TYR A 4 4.53 7.84 -11.21
N SER A 5 4.58 8.93 -10.42
CA SER A 5 5.77 9.81 -10.39
C SER A 5 6.96 9.28 -9.56
N GLY A 6 7.02 7.98 -9.26
CA GLY A 6 8.14 7.43 -8.46
C GLY A 6 8.32 5.92 -8.45
N TRP A 7 7.35 5.12 -8.92
CA TRP A 7 7.41 3.66 -8.84
C TRP A 7 7.31 3.04 -10.24
N LEU A 8 8.30 2.22 -10.58
CA LEU A 8 8.38 1.54 -11.87
C LEU A 8 7.72 0.17 -11.77
N LEU A 9 6.57 -0.03 -12.42
CA LEU A 9 5.95 -1.34 -12.51
C LEU A 9 6.70 -2.21 -13.53
N THR A 10 7.33 -3.27 -13.04
CA THR A 10 8.02 -4.27 -13.86
C THR A 10 7.34 -5.61 -13.67
N ALA A 11 6.82 -6.19 -14.76
CA ALA A 11 6.25 -7.53 -14.70
C ALA A 11 7.38 -8.55 -14.90
N LEU A 12 7.60 -9.40 -13.89
CA LEU A 12 8.60 -10.47 -13.97
C LEU A 12 7.91 -11.83 -13.87
N HIS A 13 7.94 -12.60 -14.96
CA HIS A 13 7.21 -13.85 -15.08
C HIS A 13 8.16 -15.03 -15.35
N ALA A 14 7.94 -16.17 -14.67
CA ALA A 14 8.79 -17.35 -14.77
C ALA A 14 8.49 -18.24 -16.01
N SER A 15 7.54 -17.86 -16.86
CA SER A 15 7.27 -18.55 -18.14
C SER A 15 8.03 -17.92 -19.30
N LEU A 16 8.07 -18.64 -20.41
CA LEU A 16 8.69 -18.17 -21.65
C LEU A 16 7.92 -16.99 -22.23
N LEU A 17 8.66 -16.10 -22.92
CA LEU A 17 8.13 -14.90 -23.55
C LEU A 17 6.92 -15.21 -24.43
N GLN A 18 7.01 -16.24 -25.28
CA GLN A 18 5.97 -16.60 -26.24
C GLN A 18 4.60 -16.92 -25.59
N THR A 19 4.59 -17.44 -24.37
CA THR A 19 3.35 -17.79 -23.66
C THR A 19 2.81 -16.61 -22.85
N ALA A 20 3.70 -15.82 -22.26
CA ALA A 20 3.31 -14.75 -21.34
C ALA A 20 2.95 -13.45 -22.04
N TYR A 21 3.50 -13.17 -23.23
CA TYR A 21 3.29 -11.89 -23.92
C TYR A 21 1.81 -11.60 -24.24
N PRO A 22 1.04 -12.53 -24.87
CA PRO A 22 -0.36 -12.27 -25.20
C PRO A 22 -1.23 -12.08 -23.96
N LEU A 23 -0.90 -12.78 -22.87
CA LEU A 23 -1.60 -12.63 -21.59
C LEU A 23 -1.35 -11.24 -21.00
N ILE A 24 -0.10 -10.76 -21.00
CA ILE A 24 0.23 -9.42 -20.52
C ILE A 24 -0.48 -8.36 -21.37
N ASP A 25 -0.52 -8.50 -22.70
CA ASP A 25 -1.23 -7.55 -23.57
C ASP A 25 -2.73 -7.50 -23.31
N SER A 26 -3.34 -8.65 -22.95
CA SER A 26 -4.76 -8.69 -22.59
C SER A 26 -5.05 -8.02 -21.23
N VAL A 27 -4.12 -8.10 -20.28
CA VAL A 27 -4.26 -7.56 -18.92
C VAL A 27 -3.89 -6.08 -18.85
N ASP A 28 -2.93 -5.64 -19.67
CA ASP A 28 -2.42 -4.28 -19.71
C ASP A 28 -2.54 -3.66 -21.13
N PRO A 29 -3.77 -3.44 -21.63
CA PRO A 29 -3.99 -2.87 -22.96
C PRO A 29 -3.55 -1.41 -23.07
N HIS A 30 -3.35 -0.73 -21.94
CA HIS A 30 -2.97 0.68 -21.86
C HIS A 30 -1.48 0.91 -21.63
N GLY A 31 -0.68 -0.14 -21.42
CA GLY A 31 0.77 -0.05 -21.31
C GLY A 31 1.27 0.59 -20.02
N PHE A 32 0.67 0.25 -18.88
CA PHE A 32 1.17 0.67 -17.55
C PHE A 32 2.45 -0.08 -17.14
N ILE A 33 2.70 -1.28 -17.69
CA ILE A 33 3.92 -2.05 -17.44
C ILE A 33 5.04 -1.50 -18.32
N MET A 34 6.05 -0.92 -17.68
CA MET A 34 7.16 -0.25 -18.39
C MET A 34 8.21 -1.25 -18.92
N TYR A 35 8.47 -2.32 -18.16
CA TYR A 35 9.42 -3.36 -18.54
C TYR A 35 8.82 -4.74 -18.29
N ARG A 36 9.03 -5.64 -19.25
CA ARG A 36 8.54 -7.02 -19.24
C ARG A 36 9.77 -7.94 -19.19
N LEU A 37 9.96 -8.59 -18.05
CA LEU A 37 11.06 -9.52 -17.81
C LEU A 37 10.51 -10.94 -17.72
N PHE A 38 11.20 -11.88 -18.34
CA PHE A 38 10.76 -13.27 -18.45
C PHE A 38 11.76 -14.21 -17.78
N ARG A 39 11.58 -15.52 -17.98
CA ARG A 39 12.44 -16.58 -17.42
C ARG A 39 13.93 -16.31 -17.59
N ASP A 40 14.36 -15.77 -18.73
CA ASP A 40 15.78 -15.52 -19.04
C ASP A 40 16.41 -14.45 -18.13
N ALA A 41 15.58 -13.61 -17.48
CA ALA A 41 16.01 -12.60 -16.52
C ALA A 41 15.99 -13.12 -15.06
N THR A 42 15.77 -14.43 -14.85
CA THR A 42 15.80 -15.06 -13.51
C THR A 42 17.04 -15.92 -13.34
N ARG A 43 17.47 -16.10 -12.09
CA ARG A 43 18.53 -17.05 -11.73
C ARG A 43 17.91 -18.40 -11.43
N TYR A 44 18.41 -19.46 -12.07
CA TYR A 44 17.99 -20.82 -11.76
C TYR A 44 18.88 -21.38 -10.64
N MET A 45 18.29 -21.65 -9.48
CA MET A 45 18.99 -22.11 -8.28
C MET A 45 18.14 -23.15 -7.55
N ASP A 46 18.73 -24.29 -7.18
CA ASP A 46 18.07 -25.37 -6.43
C ASP A 46 16.72 -25.80 -7.04
N GLY A 47 16.63 -25.88 -8.37
CA GLY A 47 15.40 -26.24 -9.08
C GLY A 47 14.36 -25.12 -9.22
N HIS A 48 14.65 -23.92 -8.69
CA HIS A 48 13.72 -22.80 -8.65
C HIS A 48 14.24 -21.61 -9.47
N HIS A 49 13.31 -20.87 -10.09
CA HIS A 49 13.60 -19.58 -10.69
C HIS A 49 13.49 -18.48 -9.63
N VAL A 50 14.60 -17.79 -9.39
CA VAL A 50 14.73 -16.73 -8.41
C VAL A 50 14.90 -15.39 -9.12
N LYS A 51 14.12 -14.41 -8.69
CA LYS A 51 14.11 -13.03 -9.16
C LYS A 51 15.13 -12.25 -8.31
N ASP A 52 16.29 -11.96 -8.89
CA ASP A 52 17.38 -11.28 -8.19
C ASP A 52 17.26 -9.76 -8.38
N VAL A 53 16.92 -9.05 -7.30
CA VAL A 53 16.77 -7.58 -7.32
C VAL A 53 18.10 -6.90 -7.63
N SER A 54 19.24 -7.50 -7.24
CA SER A 54 20.56 -6.89 -7.49
C SER A 54 20.91 -6.78 -8.98
N CYS A 55 20.25 -7.57 -9.83
CA CYS A 55 20.39 -7.50 -11.27
C CYS A 55 19.48 -6.44 -11.91
N LEU A 56 18.52 -5.88 -11.16
CA LEU A 56 17.73 -4.74 -11.58
C LEU A 56 18.59 -3.51 -11.29
N ASN A 57 18.98 -2.75 -12.32
CA ASN A 57 19.74 -1.50 -12.19
C ASN A 57 18.89 -0.39 -11.54
N ARG A 58 18.49 -0.62 -10.29
CA ARG A 58 17.53 0.11 -9.47
C ARG A 58 17.98 -0.02 -8.02
N ASP A 59 17.70 1.01 -7.23
CA ASP A 59 17.97 0.97 -5.80
C ASP A 59 17.05 -0.08 -5.12
N PRO A 60 17.59 -1.12 -4.47
CA PRO A 60 16.79 -2.10 -3.75
C PRO A 60 15.91 -1.49 -2.66
N SER A 61 16.25 -0.32 -2.11
CA SER A 61 15.41 0.39 -1.12
C SER A 61 14.06 0.83 -1.67
N LYS A 62 13.87 0.83 -3.00
CA LYS A 62 12.66 1.25 -3.72
C LYS A 62 12.06 0.13 -4.60
N VAL A 63 12.47 -1.12 -4.42
CA VAL A 63 11.99 -2.25 -5.24
C VAL A 63 11.18 -3.22 -4.39
N ILE A 64 9.96 -3.52 -4.84
CA ILE A 64 9.08 -4.52 -4.25
C ILE A 64 8.81 -5.62 -5.29
N ILE A 65 9.04 -6.87 -4.92
CA ILE A 65 8.63 -8.06 -5.67
C ILE A 65 7.30 -8.53 -5.11
N VAL A 66 6.32 -8.72 -5.99
CA VAL A 66 5.07 -9.38 -5.65
C VAL A 66 5.05 -10.73 -6.36
N ASP A 67 4.92 -11.82 -5.59
CA ASP A 67 4.83 -13.17 -6.13
C ASP A 67 3.90 -14.03 -5.27
N CYS A 68 3.48 -15.19 -5.77
CA CYS A 68 2.76 -16.18 -4.96
C CYS A 68 3.72 -17.15 -4.23
N LYS A 69 5.03 -17.12 -4.57
CA LYS A 69 6.04 -18.04 -4.06
C LYS A 69 7.14 -17.27 -3.32
N LYS A 70 7.38 -17.61 -2.05
CA LYS A 70 8.48 -17.00 -1.25
C LYS A 70 9.85 -17.32 -1.85
N GLU A 71 9.99 -18.46 -2.53
CA GLU A 71 11.22 -18.90 -3.19
C GLU A 71 11.63 -17.95 -4.32
N ALA A 72 10.67 -17.27 -4.95
CA ALA A 72 10.93 -16.37 -6.08
C ALA A 72 11.79 -15.17 -5.67
N PHE A 73 11.79 -14.76 -4.40
CA PHE A 73 12.57 -13.62 -3.92
C PHE A 73 13.49 -14.00 -2.75
N ARG A 74 13.87 -15.28 -2.65
CA ARG A 74 14.69 -15.80 -1.54
C ARG A 74 16.05 -15.13 -1.37
N LEU A 75 16.60 -14.50 -2.41
CA LEU A 75 17.87 -13.75 -2.35
C LEU A 75 17.70 -12.38 -1.66
N GLN A 76 16.49 -11.82 -1.67
CA GLN A 76 16.15 -10.55 -1.05
C GLN A 76 14.79 -10.67 -0.33
N PRO A 77 14.71 -11.40 0.80
CA PRO A 77 13.44 -11.71 1.46
C PRO A 77 12.65 -10.46 1.89
N PHE A 78 13.35 -9.38 2.25
CA PHE A 78 12.74 -8.10 2.66
C PHE A 78 12.36 -7.19 1.49
N ASN A 79 12.52 -7.65 0.25
CA ASN A 79 12.03 -6.97 -0.94
C ASN A 79 10.78 -7.65 -1.50
N GLY A 80 10.29 -8.73 -0.90
CA GLY A 80 9.19 -9.52 -1.46
C GLY A 80 7.95 -9.55 -0.59
N ILE A 81 6.79 -9.63 -1.25
CA ILE A 81 5.49 -9.90 -0.65
C ILE A 81 4.95 -11.16 -1.32
N ALA A 82 4.74 -12.20 -0.51
CA ALA A 82 4.08 -13.42 -0.96
C ALA A 82 2.57 -13.27 -0.79
N LEU A 83 1.84 -13.24 -1.92
CA LEU A 83 0.39 -13.27 -1.92
C LEU A 83 -0.13 -14.72 -1.95
N LYS A 84 -1.34 -14.91 -1.44
CA LYS A 84 -2.08 -16.15 -1.68
C LYS A 84 -2.33 -16.32 -3.17
N LYS A 85 -2.16 -17.54 -3.68
CA LYS A 85 -2.49 -17.88 -5.06
C LYS A 85 -3.99 -17.68 -5.28
N TRP A 86 -4.35 -16.92 -6.30
CA TRP A 86 -5.74 -16.77 -6.73
C TRP A 86 -6.31 -18.11 -7.20
N ASP A 87 -7.50 -18.45 -6.72
CA ASP A 87 -8.19 -19.72 -6.96
C ASP A 87 -9.32 -19.60 -8.00
N GLY A 88 -9.53 -18.40 -8.56
CA GLY A 88 -10.60 -18.12 -9.50
C GLY A 88 -11.79 -17.36 -8.90
N ASN A 89 -11.80 -17.11 -7.58
CA ASN A 89 -12.88 -16.39 -6.94
C ASN A 89 -12.98 -14.94 -7.44
N SER A 90 -14.16 -14.54 -7.95
CA SER A 90 -14.43 -13.17 -8.43
C SER A 90 -14.60 -12.16 -7.30
N ASP A 91 -14.89 -12.62 -6.09
CA ASP A 91 -15.02 -11.78 -4.90
C ASP A 91 -13.66 -11.52 -4.21
N ASP A 92 -12.57 -12.07 -4.74
CA ASP A 92 -11.22 -11.81 -4.25
C ASP A 92 -10.87 -10.32 -4.39
N ARG A 93 -10.45 -9.71 -3.28
CA ARG A 93 -10.04 -8.30 -3.22
C ARG A 93 -8.56 -8.13 -2.91
N THR A 94 -7.77 -9.20 -2.94
CA THR A 94 -6.37 -9.21 -2.51
C THR A 94 -5.53 -8.19 -3.30
N LEU A 95 -5.72 -8.09 -4.62
CA LEU A 95 -5.01 -7.11 -5.45
C LEU A 95 -5.44 -5.67 -5.19
N TYR A 96 -6.72 -5.44 -4.85
CA TYR A 96 -7.22 -4.11 -4.48
C TYR A 96 -6.61 -3.66 -3.14
N GLU A 97 -6.56 -4.56 -2.16
CA GLU A 97 -5.94 -4.30 -0.86
C GLU A 97 -4.42 -4.12 -0.98
N LEU A 98 -3.74 -4.90 -1.83
CA LEU A 98 -2.34 -4.67 -2.19
C LEU A 98 -2.12 -3.29 -2.81
N ALA A 99 -2.99 -2.85 -3.72
CA ALA A 99 -2.86 -1.52 -4.32
C ALA A 99 -2.95 -0.41 -3.26
N ALA A 100 -3.84 -0.57 -2.26
CA ALA A 100 -3.93 0.35 -1.12
C ALA A 100 -2.65 0.33 -0.26
N PHE A 101 -2.08 -0.87 -0.01
CA PHE A 101 -0.80 -1.03 0.69
C PHE A 101 0.35 -0.30 -0.04
N LEU A 102 0.54 -0.58 -1.32
CA LEU A 102 1.59 0.04 -2.13
C LEU A 102 1.42 1.56 -2.22
N LYS A 103 0.17 2.04 -2.36
CA LYS A 103 -0.14 3.47 -2.34
C LYS A 103 0.23 4.11 -1.00
N THR A 104 0.00 3.43 0.12
CA THR A 104 0.36 3.93 1.45
C THR A 104 1.87 4.10 1.60
N ILE A 105 2.65 3.13 1.16
CA ILE A 105 4.12 3.22 1.11
C ILE A 105 4.56 4.42 0.24
N ALA A 106 3.97 4.55 -0.94
CA ALA A 106 4.30 5.61 -1.89
C ALA A 106 3.99 7.01 -1.35
N VAL A 107 2.83 7.20 -0.70
CA VAL A 107 2.37 8.49 -0.17
C VAL A 107 3.15 8.91 1.08
N ASN A 108 3.52 7.95 1.94
CA ASN A 108 4.27 8.24 3.17
C ASN A 108 5.75 8.54 2.93
N GLY A 109 6.24 8.46 1.69
CA GLY A 109 7.61 8.82 1.34
C GLY A 109 8.65 7.94 2.03
N VAL A 110 8.36 6.65 2.20
CA VAL A 110 9.26 5.71 2.88
C VAL A 110 10.63 5.68 2.21
N ASP A 111 11.69 5.97 2.96
CA ASP A 111 13.08 6.00 2.47
C ASP A 111 13.57 4.60 2.07
N ASP A 112 13.35 3.61 2.93
CA ASP A 112 13.69 2.21 2.65
C ASP A 112 12.48 1.30 2.88
N ILE A 113 11.95 0.73 1.80
CA ILE A 113 10.79 -0.17 1.86
C ILE A 113 11.05 -1.43 2.67
N ARG A 114 12.31 -1.86 2.79
CA ARG A 114 12.66 -3.13 3.44
C ARG A 114 12.31 -3.11 4.91
N ALA A 115 12.48 -1.97 5.58
CA ALA A 115 12.07 -1.78 6.97
C ALA A 115 10.55 -1.93 7.14
N VAL A 116 9.76 -1.54 6.14
CA VAL A 116 8.31 -1.74 6.16
C VAL A 116 7.99 -3.21 5.93
N LEU A 117 8.56 -3.82 4.89
CA LEU A 117 8.26 -5.21 4.53
C LEU A 117 8.74 -6.23 5.58
N GLU A 118 9.82 -5.94 6.29
CA GLU A 118 10.30 -6.77 7.40
C GLU A 118 9.22 -6.94 8.49
N ASN A 119 8.45 -5.90 8.78
CA ASN A 119 7.32 -5.95 9.74
C ASN A 119 6.14 -6.82 9.27
N TYR A 120 6.16 -7.29 8.02
CA TYR A 120 5.15 -8.17 7.44
C TYR A 120 5.75 -9.50 6.96
N ALA A 121 7.06 -9.70 7.05
CA ALA A 121 7.75 -10.85 6.46
C ALA A 121 7.38 -12.19 7.14
N LEU A 122 7.06 -12.13 8.44
CA LEU A 122 6.65 -13.27 9.25
C LEU A 122 5.14 -13.50 9.27
N GLU A 123 4.36 -12.60 8.67
CA GLU A 123 2.91 -12.75 8.60
C GLU A 123 2.56 -13.84 7.58
N ASP A 124 1.54 -14.63 7.90
CA ASP A 124 0.99 -15.63 6.98
C ASP A 124 0.33 -14.95 5.77
N ASP A 125 -0.41 -13.87 6.04
CA ASP A 125 -0.99 -12.98 5.03
C ASP A 125 -0.58 -11.51 5.32
N PRO A 126 0.42 -10.99 4.60
CA PRO A 126 0.87 -9.60 4.75
C PRO A 126 -0.23 -8.56 4.52
N ILE A 127 -1.19 -8.84 3.63
CA ILE A 127 -2.23 -7.89 3.23
C ILE A 127 -3.33 -7.86 4.28
N GLU A 128 -3.72 -9.02 4.81
CA GLU A 128 -4.65 -9.09 5.93
C GLU A 128 -4.06 -8.43 7.18
N ALA A 129 -2.77 -8.68 7.47
CA ALA A 129 -2.07 -8.03 8.58
C ALA A 129 -2.02 -6.50 8.42
N PHE A 130 -1.78 -6.00 7.19
CA PHE A 130 -1.86 -4.57 6.91
C PHE A 130 -3.25 -4.00 7.19
N LYS A 131 -4.30 -4.67 6.72
CA LYS A 131 -5.68 -4.24 6.93
C LYS A 131 -6.05 -4.16 8.41
N LYS A 132 -5.75 -5.20 9.18
CA LYS A 132 -5.96 -5.21 10.64
C LYS A 132 -5.24 -4.07 11.33
N ARG A 133 -4.00 -3.76 10.92
CA ARG A 133 -3.22 -2.66 11.48
C ARG A 133 -3.83 -1.30 11.16
N GLN A 134 -4.36 -1.10 9.94
CA GLN A 134 -5.07 0.14 9.58
C GLN A 134 -6.36 0.31 10.39
N GLU A 135 -7.13 -0.75 10.56
CA GLU A 135 -8.38 -0.73 11.35
C GLU A 135 -8.10 -0.41 12.82
N LEU A 136 -7.06 -1.01 13.41
CA LEU A 136 -6.64 -0.73 14.79
C LEU A 136 -6.25 0.75 14.97
N LEU A 137 -5.43 1.30 14.08
CA LEU A 137 -5.02 2.71 14.15
C LEU A 137 -6.22 3.67 14.05
N ALA A 138 -7.20 3.35 13.18
CA ALA A 138 -8.42 4.15 13.05
C ALA A 138 -9.29 4.10 14.31
N GLN A 139 -9.39 2.93 14.95
CA GLN A 139 -10.11 2.78 16.23
C GLN A 139 -9.44 3.57 17.35
N GLU A 140 -8.10 3.50 17.47
CA GLU A 140 -7.34 4.26 18.44
C GLU A 140 -7.51 5.78 18.25
N GLU A 141 -7.49 6.26 17.00
CA GLU A 141 -7.72 7.67 16.69
C GLU A 141 -9.14 8.11 17.07
N GLN A 142 -10.15 7.30 16.75
CA GLN A 142 -11.54 7.59 17.11
C GLN A 142 -11.77 7.62 18.62
N GLN A 143 -11.12 6.72 19.36
CA GLN A 143 -11.13 6.73 20.83
C GLN A 143 -10.49 8.00 21.37
N ARG A 144 -9.29 8.37 20.90
CA ARG A 144 -8.62 9.62 21.29
C ARG A 144 -9.46 10.86 21.02
N ILE A 145 -10.15 10.92 19.87
CA ILE A 145 -11.06 12.02 19.53
C ILE A 145 -12.25 12.06 20.50
N THR A 146 -12.82 10.90 20.83
CA THR A 146 -13.96 10.77 21.75
C THR A 146 -13.57 11.16 23.17
N ASP A 147 -12.45 10.68 23.69
CA ASP A 147 -11.94 11.02 25.02
C ASP A 147 -11.64 12.51 25.16
N ARG A 148 -11.01 13.11 24.13
CA ARG A 148 -10.75 14.55 24.08
C ARG A 148 -12.04 15.37 24.04
N SER A 149 -13.13 14.82 23.48
CA SER A 149 -14.44 15.47 23.46
C SER A 149 -15.14 15.41 24.83
N GLN A 150 -14.96 14.32 25.59
CA GLN A 150 -15.53 14.16 26.93
C GLN A 150 -14.75 14.90 28.02
N GLN A 151 -13.44 15.15 27.83
CA GLN A 151 -12.60 15.89 28.78
C GLN A 151 -12.72 17.43 28.69
N LYS A 152 -13.55 18.02 27.80
CA LYS A 152 -13.83 19.47 27.82
C LYS A 152 -14.65 19.82 29.07
N PRO A 153 -14.15 20.67 29.98
CA PRO A 153 -14.85 20.95 31.22
C PRO A 153 -16.11 21.78 30.99
N SER A 154 -17.16 21.39 31.71
CA SER A 154 -18.32 22.18 32.11
C SER A 154 -17.87 23.47 32.83
N GLY A 155 -17.56 24.52 32.06
CA GLY A 155 -16.93 25.72 32.62
C GLY A 155 -17.12 27.00 31.80
N LEU A 156 -18.23 27.16 31.08
CA LEU A 156 -18.76 28.48 30.67
C LEU A 156 -20.29 28.43 30.68
N SER A 157 -20.86 28.48 31.89
CA SER A 157 -22.22 29.00 32.07
C SER A 157 -22.16 30.52 31.86
N LEU A 158 -22.28 30.96 30.61
CA LEU A 158 -22.59 32.36 30.33
C LEU A 158 -24.11 32.45 30.24
N GLY A 159 -24.69 32.57 31.44
CA GLY A 159 -26.11 32.65 31.68
C GLY A 159 -26.79 33.71 30.81
N SER A 160 -27.96 33.33 30.34
CA SER A 160 -29.05 34.21 29.93
C SER A 160 -29.15 35.45 30.83
N LEU A 161 -28.81 36.62 30.31
CA LEU A 161 -29.34 37.93 30.73
C LEU A 161 -29.60 38.74 29.45
N THR A 162 -30.76 38.52 28.83
CA THR A 162 -31.90 39.45 28.83
C THR A 162 -31.57 40.88 28.39
N SER A 163 -31.97 41.16 27.15
CA SER A 163 -32.90 42.24 26.76
C SER A 163 -32.52 43.71 26.96
N LYS A 164 -32.63 44.44 25.83
CA LYS A 164 -33.02 45.87 25.69
C LYS A 164 -32.02 46.90 26.20
N LEU A 165 -31.26 47.49 25.26
CA LEU A 165 -30.85 48.90 25.37
C LEU A 165 -30.82 49.61 24.00
N TRP A 166 -31.98 50.19 23.67
CA TRP A 166 -32.21 51.51 23.06
C TRP A 166 -31.65 51.81 21.65
N GLN A 167 -32.56 51.75 20.67
CA GLN A 167 -32.59 52.63 19.49
C GLN A 167 -33.30 53.97 19.81
N ARG A 168 -32.98 55.01 19.01
CA ARG A 168 -33.37 56.45 19.01
C ARG A 168 -32.44 57.36 19.83
N SER A 169 -32.00 58.53 19.36
CA SER A 169 -32.37 59.34 18.18
C SER A 169 -31.37 60.49 18.00
N LYS A 170 -31.06 60.89 16.76
CA LYS A 170 -30.62 62.26 16.44
C LYS A 170 -31.82 63.22 16.61
N PRO A 171 -31.62 64.44 17.12
CA PRO A 171 -31.43 65.57 16.19
C PRO A 171 -30.49 66.68 16.72
N GLN A 172 -29.68 67.24 15.83
CA GLN A 172 -29.76 68.62 15.32
C GLN A 172 -28.76 68.77 14.16
#